data_AF-A0A9W7AFL8-F1
#
_entry.id   AF-A0A9W7AFL8-F1
#
_cell.length_a   1.000
_cell.length_b   1.000
_cell.length_c   1.000
_cell.angle_alpha   90.00
_cell.angle_beta   90.00
_cell.angle_gamma   90.00
#
_symmetry.space_group_name_H-M   'P 1'
#
loop_
_entity.id
_entity.type
_entity.pdbx_description
1 polymer ?
#
loop_
_entity_poly.entity_id
_entity_poly.type
_entity_poly.pdbx_seq_one_letter_code
_entity_poly.pdbx_strand_id
1 'polypeptide(L)'
;MTCKKCLAVSENEQRRDELEKAFKKVGCEIRSDSSLCEWFCDGVVAKKTNGRFETAYEVAHRMAEVRYLRDGYCSEFDNEFDAIQGQVEDMVEELAEQAAMASDNHGWEGYYSGIYAEACREVYGNGFYSSGDIMTDMVDSWSEFPDVWPWMEEKKKKKKKA
;
A
#
# COMPACT_ATOMS: atom_id res chain seq x y z
N MET A 1 -42.88 -5.41 5.40
CA MET A 1 -41.83 -6.44 5.51
C MET A 1 -40.66 -6.00 4.65
N THR A 2 -39.57 -5.52 5.25
CA THR A 2 -38.33 -5.21 4.53
C THR A 2 -37.59 -6.51 4.23
N CYS A 3 -37.30 -6.77 2.95
CA CYS A 3 -36.53 -7.95 2.56
C CYS A 3 -35.08 -7.84 3.05
N LYS A 4 -34.48 -8.94 3.50
CA LYS A 4 -33.10 -9.00 4.01
C LYS A 4 -32.06 -8.37 3.07
N LYS A 5 -32.27 -8.45 1.75
CA LYS A 5 -31.42 -7.79 0.75
C LYS A 5 -31.48 -6.27 0.84
N CYS A 6 -32.66 -5.68 1.03
CA CYS A 6 -32.83 -4.24 1.17
C CYS A 6 -32.17 -3.71 2.45
N LEU A 7 -32.19 -4.50 3.53
CA LEU A 7 -31.50 -4.15 4.77
C LEU A 7 -29.97 -4.16 4.60
N ALA A 8 -29.42 -5.21 3.97
CA ALA A 8 -27.98 -5.28 3.70
C ALA A 8 -27.49 -4.13 2.80
N VAL A 9 -28.27 -3.74 1.79
CA VAL A 9 -27.94 -2.57 0.94
C VAL A 9 -27.93 -1.29 1.78
N SER A 10 -28.93 -1.08 2.64
CA SER A 10 -28.98 0.12 3.50
C SER A 10 -27.84 0.18 4.53
N GLU A 11 -27.41 -0.97 5.07
CA GLU A 11 -26.27 -1.03 5.98
C GLU A 11 -24.96 -0.73 5.27
N ASN A 12 -24.76 -1.26 4.06
CA ASN A 12 -23.56 -0.99 3.26
C ASN A 12 -23.48 0.49 2.86
N GLU A 13 -24.61 1.11 2.49
CA GLU A 13 -24.70 2.55 2.23
C GLU A 13 -24.36 3.37 3.48
N GLN A 14 -24.88 2.98 4.65
CA GLN A 14 -24.52 3.64 5.91
C GLN A 14 -23.03 3.54 6.22
N ARG A 15 -22.41 2.35 6.06
CA ARG A 15 -20.96 2.18 6.26
C ARG A 15 -20.17 3.04 5.27
N ARG A 16 -20.61 3.13 4.01
CA ARG A 16 -19.99 4.01 3.02
C ARG A 16 -20.05 5.48 3.43
N ASP A 17 -21.18 5.96 3.90
CA ASP A 17 -21.34 7.34 4.40
C ASP A 17 -20.44 7.63 5.61
N GLU A 18 -20.32 6.67 6.53
CA GLU A 18 -19.42 6.77 7.68
C GLU A 18 -17.95 6.81 7.24
N LEU A 19 -17.59 5.99 6.25
CA LEU A 19 -16.26 5.97 5.65
C LEU A 19 -15.94 7.30 4.97
N GLU A 20 -16.85 7.85 4.16
CA GLU A 20 -16.67 9.16 3.51
C GLU A 20 -16.48 10.29 4.53
N LYS A 21 -17.23 10.27 5.64
CA LYS A 21 -17.05 11.22 6.74
C LYS A 21 -15.68 11.06 7.41
N ALA A 22 -15.21 9.84 7.60
CA ALA A 22 -13.88 9.56 8.17
C ALA A 22 -12.75 10.05 7.25
N PHE A 23 -12.83 9.78 5.95
CA PHE A 23 -11.88 10.26 4.94
C PHE A 23 -11.78 11.79 4.92
N LYS A 24 -12.92 12.49 5.00
CA LYS A 24 -12.95 13.96 5.13
C LYS A 24 -12.20 14.47 6.36
N LYS A 25 -12.22 13.74 7.48
CA LYS A 25 -11.51 14.12 8.70
C LYS A 25 -9.99 14.00 8.56
N VAL A 26 -9.50 12.94 7.91
CA VAL A 26 -8.05 12.75 7.65
C VAL A 26 -7.57 13.49 6.41
N GLY A 27 -8.48 14.10 5.63
CA GLY A 27 -8.15 14.91 4.47
C GLY A 27 -7.86 14.13 3.20
N CYS A 28 -8.20 12.84 3.17
CA CYS A 28 -8.02 11.93 2.04
C CYS A 28 -9.34 11.70 1.31
N GLU A 29 -9.25 11.05 0.15
CA GLU A 29 -10.39 10.57 -0.63
C GLU A 29 -10.41 9.04 -0.62
N ILE A 30 -11.60 8.45 -0.82
CA ILE A 30 -11.73 6.99 -0.90
C ILE A 30 -10.97 6.51 -2.13
N ARG A 31 -10.08 5.54 -1.89
CA ARG A 31 -9.31 4.87 -2.92
C ARG A 31 -10.09 3.67 -3.44
N SER A 32 -10.40 3.67 -4.74
CA SER A 32 -11.10 2.55 -5.39
C SER A 32 -10.23 1.31 -5.57
N ASP A 33 -8.91 1.46 -5.45
CA ASP A 33 -7.92 0.38 -5.58
C ASP A 33 -7.61 -0.30 -4.23
N SER A 34 -8.30 0.07 -3.14
CA SER A 34 -8.10 -0.53 -1.82
C SER A 34 -9.23 -1.47 -1.43
N SER A 35 -8.93 -2.76 -1.38
CA SER A 35 -9.85 -3.79 -0.87
C SER A 35 -10.27 -3.55 0.58
N LEU A 36 -9.49 -2.78 1.36
CA LEU A 36 -9.83 -2.46 2.75
C LEU A 36 -11.11 -1.62 2.85
N CYS A 37 -11.29 -0.64 1.95
CA CYS A 37 -12.48 0.20 1.91
C CYS A 37 -13.71 -0.61 1.48
N GLU A 38 -13.55 -1.53 0.53
CA GLU A 38 -14.59 -2.45 0.09
C GLU A 38 -15.00 -3.38 1.23
N TRP A 39 -14.05 -4.05 1.89
CA TRP A 39 -14.33 -4.94 3.02
C TRP A 39 -15.00 -4.22 4.18
N PHE A 40 -14.68 -2.95 4.40
CA PHE A 40 -15.37 -2.12 5.39
C PHE A 40 -16.85 -1.92 5.01
N CYS A 41 -17.11 -1.49 3.77
CA CYS A 41 -18.48 -1.31 3.28
C CYS A 41 -19.31 -2.60 3.35
N ASP A 42 -18.69 -3.73 3.03
CA ASP A 42 -19.30 -5.06 3.08
C ASP A 42 -19.48 -5.62 4.50
N GLY A 43 -18.93 -4.95 5.51
CA GLY A 43 -19.02 -5.38 6.91
C GLY A 43 -18.18 -6.61 7.24
N VAL A 44 -17.15 -6.91 6.43
CA VAL A 44 -16.26 -8.07 6.59
C VAL A 44 -14.82 -7.70 6.94
N VAL A 45 -14.51 -6.41 7.08
CA VAL A 45 -13.17 -5.89 7.37
C VAL A 45 -12.52 -6.57 8.57
N ALA A 46 -13.19 -6.61 9.73
CA ALA A 46 -12.64 -7.20 10.94
C ALA A 46 -12.30 -8.69 10.75
N LYS A 47 -13.12 -9.42 9.98
CA LYS A 47 -12.84 -10.83 9.64
C LYS A 47 -11.64 -10.95 8.70
N LYS A 48 -11.50 -10.04 7.72
CA LYS A 48 -10.43 -10.06 6.72
C LYS A 48 -9.08 -9.59 7.28
N THR A 49 -9.11 -8.78 8.32
CA THR A 49 -7.91 -8.16 8.89
C THR A 49 -7.64 -8.64 10.32
N ASN A 50 -8.24 -9.76 10.74
CA ASN A 50 -8.11 -10.35 12.07
C ASN A 50 -8.33 -9.33 13.21
N GLY A 51 -9.32 -8.45 13.06
CA GLY A 51 -9.67 -7.41 14.04
C GLY A 51 -8.78 -6.16 14.01
N ARG A 52 -7.79 -6.06 13.12
CA ARG A 52 -6.90 -4.88 13.04
C ARG A 52 -7.65 -3.58 12.72
N PHE A 53 -8.76 -3.65 11.99
CA PHE A 53 -9.58 -2.50 11.64
C PHE A 53 -11.05 -2.86 11.84
N GLU A 54 -11.76 -2.05 12.62
CA GLU A 54 -13.18 -2.25 12.94
C GLU A 54 -14.02 -1.03 12.59
N THR A 55 -13.43 0.16 12.61
CA THR A 55 -14.13 1.43 12.43
C THR A 55 -13.77 2.13 11.13
N ALA A 56 -14.68 2.98 10.64
CA ALA A 56 -14.46 3.84 9.48
C ALA A 56 -13.23 4.75 9.67
N TYR A 57 -12.97 5.19 10.91
CA TYR A 57 -11.83 6.03 11.22
C TYR A 57 -10.51 5.27 11.09
N GLU A 58 -10.41 4.06 11.64
CA GLU A 58 -9.19 3.24 11.52
C GLU A 58 -8.88 2.90 10.06
N VAL A 59 -9.90 2.59 9.25
CA VAL A 59 -9.73 2.36 7.80
C VAL A 59 -9.24 3.62 7.10
N ALA A 60 -9.87 4.77 7.35
CA ALA A 60 -9.46 6.04 6.75
C ALA A 60 -8.04 6.45 7.20
N HIS A 61 -7.70 6.22 8.46
CA HIS A 61 -6.37 6.49 9.02
C HIS A 61 -5.32 5.61 8.36
N ARG A 62 -5.59 4.30 8.21
CA ARG A 62 -4.68 3.39 7.51
C ARG A 62 -4.47 3.81 6.05
N MET A 63 -5.51 4.29 5.38
CA MET A 63 -5.38 4.79 4.00
C MET A 63 -4.60 6.10 3.93
N ALA A 64 -4.65 6.94 4.97
CA ALA A 64 -3.79 8.11 5.10
C ALA A 64 -2.32 7.71 5.34
N GLU A 65 -2.05 6.72 6.19
CA GLU A 65 -0.69 6.16 6.39
C GLU A 65 -0.11 5.64 5.07
N VAL A 66 -0.86 4.78 4.36
CA VAL A 66 -0.43 4.23 3.06
C VAL A 66 -0.14 5.33 2.05
N ARG A 67 -0.98 6.37 2.02
CA ARG A 67 -0.77 7.53 1.15
C ARG A 67 0.47 8.32 1.56
N TYR A 68 0.67 8.56 2.85
CA TYR A 68 1.83 9.29 3.36
C TYR A 68 3.14 8.65 2.88
N LEU A 69 3.22 7.32 2.95
CA LEU A 69 4.39 6.58 2.49
C LEU A 69 4.48 6.56 0.95
N ARG A 70 3.41 6.14 0.26
CA ARG A 70 3.45 5.93 -1.21
C ARG A 70 3.47 7.19 -2.06
N ASP A 71 2.99 8.32 -1.55
CA ASP A 71 3.02 9.61 -2.26
C ASP A 71 4.33 10.38 -2.00
N GLY A 72 5.31 9.78 -1.31
CA GLY A 72 6.63 10.38 -1.07
C GLY A 72 6.63 11.51 -0.06
N TYR A 73 5.73 11.47 0.94
CA TYR A 73 5.74 12.45 2.03
C TYR A 73 6.72 12.07 3.16
N CYS A 74 7.25 10.84 3.14
CA CYS A 74 8.17 10.32 4.15
C CYS A 74 9.53 10.01 3.50
N SER A 75 10.45 10.96 3.55
CA SER A 75 11.78 10.78 2.95
C SER A 75 12.58 9.63 3.57
N GLU A 76 12.34 9.32 4.85
CA GLU A 76 13.01 8.21 5.52
C GLU A 76 12.54 6.86 4.94
N PHE A 77 11.23 6.68 4.81
CA PHE A 77 10.65 5.53 4.11
C PHE A 77 11.15 5.42 2.67
N ASP A 78 11.16 6.53 1.92
CA ASP A 78 11.62 6.53 0.53
C ASP A 78 13.10 6.14 0.44
N ASN A 79 13.95 6.69 1.31
CA ASN A 79 15.38 6.35 1.35
C ASN A 79 15.61 4.87 1.72
N GLU A 80 14.84 4.33 2.67
CA GLU A 80 14.94 2.91 3.02
C GLU A 80 14.51 2.00 1.86
N PHE A 81 13.40 2.34 1.20
CA PHE A 81 12.91 1.57 0.07
C PHE A 81 13.89 1.64 -1.11
N ASP A 82 14.43 2.82 -1.42
CA ASP A 82 15.43 3.02 -2.47
C ASP A 82 16.73 2.26 -2.17
N ALA A 83 17.18 2.25 -0.91
CA ALA A 83 18.36 1.47 -0.51
C ALA A 83 18.16 -0.03 -0.73
N ILE A 84 16.96 -0.55 -0.44
CA ILE A 84 16.62 -1.96 -0.70
C ILE A 84 16.54 -2.22 -2.20
N GLN A 85 15.92 -1.32 -2.98
CA GLN A 85 15.88 -1.46 -4.44
C GLN A 85 17.28 -1.47 -5.05
N GLY A 86 18.19 -0.61 -4.58
CA GLY A 86 19.59 -0.64 -5.01
C GLY A 86 20.28 -1.98 -4.75
N GLN A 87 20.07 -2.57 -3.56
CA GLN A 87 20.60 -3.90 -3.25
C GLN A 87 20.02 -5.00 -4.17
N VAL A 88 18.73 -4.90 -4.52
CA VAL A 88 18.10 -5.82 -5.47
C VAL A 88 18.69 -5.64 -6.87
N GLU A 89 18.90 -4.41 -7.32
CA GLU A 89 19.52 -4.12 -8.63
C GLU A 89 20.95 -4.64 -8.71
N ASP A 90 21.77 -4.41 -7.68
CA ASP A 90 23.13 -4.95 -7.58
C ASP A 90 23.12 -6.49 -7.68
N MET A 91 22.19 -7.15 -6.98
CA MET A 91 22.04 -8.61 -7.02
C MET A 91 21.52 -9.11 -8.38
N VAL A 92 20.64 -8.36 -9.04
CA VAL A 92 20.18 -8.68 -10.41
C VAL A 92 21.35 -8.66 -11.38
N GLU A 93 22.24 -7.66 -11.29
CA GLU A 93 23.43 -7.57 -12.12
C GLU A 93 24.37 -8.76 -11.86
N GLU A 94 24.64 -9.09 -10.60
CA GLU A 94 25.48 -10.24 -10.23
C GLU A 94 24.91 -11.56 -10.79
N LEU A 95 23.63 -11.82 -10.59
CA LEU A 95 22.97 -13.04 -11.08
C LEU A 95 22.92 -13.10 -12.61
N ALA A 96 22.73 -11.95 -13.29
CA ALA A 96 22.77 -11.87 -14.74
C ALA A 96 24.17 -12.17 -15.29
N GLU A 97 25.23 -11.63 -14.67
CA GLU A 97 26.62 -11.94 -15.06
C GLU A 97 26.94 -13.43 -14.90
N GLN A 98 26.57 -14.03 -13.76
CA GLN A 98 26.77 -15.45 -13.50
C GLN A 98 26.08 -16.33 -14.54
N ALA A 99 24.84 -16.01 -14.87
CA ALA A 99 24.06 -16.81 -15.81
C ALA A 99 24.44 -16.53 -17.29
N ALA A 100 24.94 -15.33 -17.62
CA ALA A 100 25.54 -15.03 -18.93
C ALA A 100 26.85 -15.81 -19.15
N MET A 101 27.67 -16.00 -18.10
CA MET A 101 28.86 -16.86 -18.15
C MET A 101 28.52 -18.35 -18.34
N ALA A 102 27.29 -18.76 -18.03
CA ALA A 102 26.85 -20.15 -18.08
C ALA A 102 26.08 -20.55 -19.36
N SER A 103 25.75 -19.61 -20.26
CA SER A 103 24.81 -19.85 -21.37
C SER A 103 25.15 -19.05 -22.63
N ASP A 104 25.29 -19.74 -23.77
CA ASP A 104 25.57 -19.13 -25.09
C ASP A 104 24.34 -18.51 -25.78
N ASN A 105 23.11 -18.71 -25.28
CA ASN A 105 21.93 -18.37 -26.09
C ASN A 105 20.60 -18.38 -25.31
N HIS A 106 20.13 -17.27 -24.71
CA HIS A 106 18.69 -17.14 -24.36
C HIS A 106 18.16 -15.69 -24.35
N GLY A 107 16.88 -15.56 -24.76
CA GLY A 107 16.15 -14.31 -24.95
C GLY A 107 15.80 -13.59 -23.64
N TRP A 108 15.80 -12.27 -23.74
CA TRP A 108 16.00 -11.33 -22.63
C TRP A 108 14.81 -11.16 -21.67
N GLU A 109 13.56 -11.13 -22.13
CA GLU A 109 12.45 -10.67 -21.26
C GLU A 109 12.04 -11.64 -20.14
N GLY A 110 11.96 -12.95 -20.41
CA GLY A 110 11.60 -13.94 -19.38
C GLY A 110 12.75 -14.25 -18.40
N TYR A 111 13.98 -14.06 -18.86
CA TYR A 111 15.21 -14.31 -18.10
C TYR A 111 15.40 -13.27 -16.99
N TYR A 112 15.23 -11.98 -17.30
CA TYR A 112 15.32 -10.92 -16.30
C TYR A 112 14.22 -10.97 -15.25
N SER A 113 13.00 -11.40 -15.60
CA SER A 113 11.92 -11.56 -14.61
C SER A 113 12.23 -12.66 -13.59
N GLY A 114 12.84 -13.78 -14.00
CA GLY A 114 13.26 -14.84 -13.09
C GLY A 114 14.42 -14.42 -12.20
N ILE A 115 15.39 -13.70 -12.77
CA ILE A 115 16.54 -13.15 -12.02
C ILE A 115 16.08 -12.11 -11.00
N TYR A 116 15.19 -11.20 -11.37
CA TYR A 116 14.66 -10.18 -10.46
C TYR A 116 13.96 -10.83 -9.26
N ALA A 117 13.14 -11.85 -9.51
CA ALA A 117 12.44 -12.59 -8.46
C ALA A 117 13.39 -13.43 -7.57
N GLU A 118 14.56 -13.84 -8.06
CA GLU A 118 15.61 -14.45 -7.25
C GLU A 118 16.35 -13.38 -6.43
N ALA A 119 16.73 -12.27 -7.04
CA ALA A 119 17.38 -11.16 -6.36
C ALA A 119 16.54 -10.60 -5.20
N CYS A 120 15.23 -10.41 -5.40
CA CYS A 120 14.33 -10.04 -4.31
C CYS A 120 14.35 -11.05 -3.15
N ARG A 121 14.42 -12.36 -3.44
CA ARG A 121 14.49 -13.40 -2.41
C ARG A 121 15.82 -13.41 -1.66
N GLU A 122 16.92 -13.19 -2.36
CA GLU A 122 18.25 -13.13 -1.75
C GLU A 122 18.40 -11.90 -0.84
N VAL A 123 17.89 -10.74 -1.27
CA VAL A 123 17.99 -9.49 -0.50
C VAL A 123 17.01 -9.45 0.67
N TYR A 124 15.75 -9.84 0.47
CA TYR A 124 14.67 -9.60 1.44
C TYR A 124 14.11 -10.89 2.08
N GLY A 125 14.45 -12.05 1.53
CA GLY A 125 14.06 -13.36 2.05
C GLY A 125 12.97 -14.06 1.25
N ASN A 126 12.62 -15.27 1.70
CA ASN A 126 11.62 -16.11 1.04
C ASN A 126 10.23 -15.46 1.06
N GLY A 127 9.60 -15.35 -0.11
CA GLY A 127 8.24 -14.82 -0.27
C GLY A 127 8.16 -13.48 -1.01
N PHE A 128 9.30 -12.86 -1.31
CA PHE A 128 9.38 -11.58 -2.01
C PHE A 128 9.87 -11.80 -3.44
N TYR A 129 9.01 -11.53 -4.42
CA TYR A 129 9.31 -11.79 -5.84
C TYR A 129 9.27 -10.52 -6.69
N SER A 130 8.93 -9.38 -6.08
CA SER A 130 8.82 -8.09 -6.74
C SER A 130 9.03 -6.94 -5.75
N SER A 131 9.35 -5.75 -6.27
CA SER A 131 9.37 -4.50 -5.50
C SER A 131 8.01 -4.20 -4.85
N GLY A 132 6.92 -4.66 -5.48
CA GLY A 132 5.56 -4.47 -4.96
C GLY A 132 5.30 -5.25 -3.66
N ASP A 133 5.87 -6.46 -3.54
CA ASP A 133 5.77 -7.27 -2.32
C ASP A 133 6.55 -6.60 -1.18
N ILE A 134 7.78 -6.15 -1.48
CA ILE A 134 8.65 -5.44 -0.54
C ILE A 134 7.99 -4.14 -0.07
N MET A 135 7.48 -3.32 -1.00
CA MET A 135 6.79 -2.08 -0.64
C MET A 135 5.56 -2.34 0.23
N THR A 136 4.82 -3.40 -0.04
CA THR A 136 3.64 -3.74 0.75
C THR A 136 4.01 -4.13 2.18
N ASP A 137 5.03 -4.97 2.36
CA ASP A 137 5.53 -5.37 3.67
C ASP A 137 6.12 -4.20 4.46
N MET A 138 6.92 -3.35 3.82
CA MET A 138 7.44 -2.13 4.44
C MET A 138 6.31 -1.19 4.88
N VAL A 139 5.30 -0.97 4.02
CA VAL A 139 4.13 -0.15 4.39
C VAL A 139 3.36 -0.75 5.57
N ASP A 140 3.28 -2.09 5.67
CA ASP A 140 2.58 -2.80 6.74
C ASP A 140 3.33 -2.81 8.08
N SER A 141 4.65 -2.76 8.05
CA SER A 141 5.54 -2.74 9.23
C SER A 141 5.93 -1.33 9.70
N TRP A 142 5.79 -0.31 8.84
CA TRP A 142 6.11 1.07 9.20
C TRP A 142 5.29 1.60 10.38
N SER A 143 5.94 2.27 11.32
CA SER A 143 5.31 2.76 12.56
C SER A 143 5.41 4.27 12.77
N GLU A 144 6.20 4.98 11.97
CA GLU A 144 6.46 6.40 12.19
C GLU A 144 5.58 7.28 11.30
N PHE A 145 4.60 7.95 11.92
CA PHE A 145 3.65 8.80 11.22
C PHE A 145 3.54 10.16 11.89
N PRO A 146 3.25 11.24 11.13
CA PRO A 146 3.07 12.56 11.69
C PRO A 146 1.75 12.67 12.46
N ASP A 147 1.72 13.51 13.51
CA ASP A 147 0.48 13.83 14.24
C ASP A 147 -0.57 14.54 13.35
N VAL A 148 -0.10 15.25 12.31
CA VAL A 148 -0.94 15.99 11.36
C VAL A 148 -0.45 15.73 9.94
N TRP A 149 -1.36 15.29 9.08
CA TRP A 149 -1.04 14.97 7.68
C TRP A 149 -0.61 16.20 6.86
N PRO A 150 0.44 16.11 6.04
CA PRO A 150 0.95 17.24 5.26
C PRO A 150 -0.08 17.93 4.34
N TRP A 151 -0.93 17.15 3.66
CA TRP A 151 -1.97 17.67 2.76
C TRP A 151 -3.10 18.42 3.49
N MET A 152 -3.22 18.28 4.81
CA MET A 152 -4.16 19.05 5.61
C MET A 152 -3.67 20.48 5.85
N GLU A 153 -2.36 20.70 5.88
CA GLU A 153 -1.78 22.03 6.03
C GLU A 153 -1.87 22.85 4.75
N GLU A 154 -1.73 22.21 3.59
CA GLU A 154 -1.86 22.88 2.28
C GLU A 154 -3.25 23.48 2.07
N LYS A 155 -4.29 22.78 2.51
CA LYS A 155 -5.68 23.26 2.48
C LYS A 155 -5.88 24.50 3.34
N LYS A 156 -5.17 24.61 4.49
CA LYS A 156 -5.20 25.81 5.35
C LYS A 156 -4.51 27.00 4.68
N LYS A 157 -3.40 26.78 3.97
CA LYS A 157 -2.67 27.84 3.25
C LYS A 157 -3.48 28.41 2.08
N LYS A 158 -4.23 27.56 1.35
CA LYS A 158 -5.11 28.01 0.25
C LYS A 158 -6.32 28.82 0.75
N LYS A 159 -6.92 28.47 1.88
CA LYS A 159 -8.07 29.22 2.47
C LYS A 159 -7.72 30.60 3.04
N LYS A 160 -6.45 30.87 3.38
CA LYS A 160 -6.01 32.19 3.86
C LYS A 160 -5.73 33.20 2.72
N LYS A 161 -5.73 32.74 1.46
CA LYS A 161 -5.42 33.57 0.28
C LYS A 161 -6.65 33.87 -0.60
N ALA A 162 -7.84 33.42 -0.19
CA ALA A 162 -9.13 33.70 -0.83
C ALA A 162 -9.95 34.58 0.11
#